data_AF-A0A1Q7ZN10-F1
#
_entry.id   AF-A0A1Q7ZN10-F1
#
_cell.length_a   1.000
_cell.length_b   1.000
_cell.length_c   1.000
_cell.angle_alpha   90.00
_cell.angle_beta   90.00
_cell.angle_gamma   90.00
#
_symmetry.space_group_name_H-M   'P 1'
#
loop_
_entity.id
_entity.type
_entity.pdbx_description
1 polymer ?
#
loop_
_entity_poly.entity_id
_entity_poly.type
_entity_poly.pdbx_seq_one_letter_code
_entity_poly.pdbx_strand_id
1 'polypeptide(L)'
;MSLLHLTPSRSAGLSEHSLSKSSHQEVSEDAKPPRAGPGFLPLNSIAYRLEMLLITIILLAILFYWQLFVVKDLNLLGAVFWIIFPDLASFLPIGLAMRGAKEWPRWGPRLYNFFHTLLVWIPVFALWSVLSGAVQWPLLGWAGHITADRSVGYYLRAASKKATD
;
A
#
# COMPACT_ATOMS: atom_id res chain seq x y z
N MET A 1 -24.10 53.85 39.13
CA MET A 1 -22.90 53.44 39.89
C MET A 1 -23.24 52.18 40.66
N SER A 2 -22.71 51.03 40.24
CA SER A 2 -22.85 49.74 40.96
C SER A 2 -21.46 49.13 41.12
N LEU A 3 -21.24 48.58 42.31
CA LEU A 3 -19.95 48.22 42.90
C LEU A 3 -19.35 46.92 42.32
N LEU A 4 -18.02 46.89 42.25
CA LEU A 4 -17.13 45.72 42.09
C LEU A 4 -17.40 44.66 43.20
N HIS A 5 -17.17 43.35 43.07
CA HIS A 5 -15.86 42.69 42.87
C HIS A 5 -15.97 41.13 42.82
N LEU A 6 -15.04 40.49 42.09
CA LEU A 6 -14.28 39.24 42.36
C LEU A 6 -14.84 37.81 42.12
N THR A 7 -14.26 37.19 41.07
CA THR A 7 -13.67 35.83 40.90
C THR A 7 -14.45 34.56 41.27
N PRO A 8 -14.31 33.51 40.43
CA PRO A 8 -14.24 32.14 40.90
C PRO A 8 -12.86 31.52 40.68
N SER A 9 -12.37 30.95 41.79
CA SER A 9 -11.18 30.13 41.96
C SER A 9 -11.29 28.80 41.19
N ARG A 10 -10.15 28.35 40.66
CA ARG A 10 -9.90 26.96 40.24
C ARG A 10 -10.00 26.03 41.45
N SER A 11 -10.73 24.93 41.32
CA SER A 11 -10.41 23.68 42.01
C SER A 11 -10.78 22.50 41.12
N ALA A 12 -9.72 21.77 40.75
CA ALA A 12 -9.71 20.56 39.97
C ALA A 12 -10.47 19.40 40.63
N GLY A 13 -10.82 18.41 39.81
CA GLY A 13 -10.68 17.03 40.24
C GLY A 13 -11.86 16.12 39.94
N LEU A 14 -12.11 15.79 38.67
CA LEU A 14 -12.61 14.47 38.32
C LEU A 14 -11.84 13.93 37.12
N SER A 15 -11.02 12.93 37.44
CA SER A 15 -10.23 12.11 36.54
C SER A 15 -11.17 11.23 35.73
N GLU A 16 -11.35 11.56 34.45
CA GLU A 16 -11.74 10.56 33.47
C GLU A 16 -10.53 10.23 32.61
N HIS A 17 -10.12 8.98 32.72
CA HIS A 17 -9.14 8.30 31.89
C HIS A 17 -9.40 8.60 30.41
N SER A 18 -8.70 9.60 29.86
CA SER A 18 -8.50 9.70 28.42
C SER A 18 -7.53 8.58 28.04
N LEU A 19 -8.08 7.38 27.87
CA LEU A 19 -7.46 6.33 27.06
C LEU A 19 -7.14 6.98 25.73
N SER A 20 -5.84 7.20 25.52
CA SER A 20 -5.23 7.58 24.25
C SER A 20 -5.83 6.67 23.18
N LYS A 21 -6.82 7.19 22.45
CA LYS A 21 -7.36 6.57 21.25
C LYS A 21 -6.16 6.36 20.35
N SER A 22 -5.78 5.09 20.20
CA SER A 22 -4.89 4.60 19.15
C SER A 22 -5.14 5.44 17.90
N SER A 23 -4.08 6.05 17.38
CA SER A 23 -4.05 6.70 16.09
C SER A 23 -4.25 5.64 15.00
N HIS A 24 -5.45 5.06 14.94
CA HIS A 24 -5.99 4.55 13.70
C HIS A 24 -6.21 5.78 12.85
N GLN A 25 -5.17 6.10 12.08
CA GLN A 25 -5.24 6.83 10.84
C GLN A 25 -6.57 6.46 10.18
N GLU A 26 -7.52 7.39 10.23
CA GLU A 26 -8.82 7.26 9.56
C GLU A 26 -8.50 6.93 8.10
N VAL A 27 -8.62 5.64 7.78
CA VAL A 27 -8.55 5.14 6.42
C VAL A 27 -9.75 5.79 5.75
N SER A 28 -9.48 6.83 4.97
CA SER A 28 -10.47 7.59 4.21
C SER A 28 -11.50 6.62 3.61
N GLU A 29 -12.67 6.56 4.23
CA GLU A 29 -13.80 5.73 3.82
C GLU A 29 -14.36 6.18 2.46
N ASP A 30 -13.84 7.28 1.92
CA ASP A 30 -14.37 8.02 0.78
C ASP A 30 -13.48 7.95 -0.47
N ALA A 31 -12.61 6.93 -0.55
CA ALA A 31 -11.93 6.62 -1.80
C ALA A 31 -12.96 6.02 -2.77
N LYS A 32 -13.52 6.86 -3.66
CA LYS A 32 -14.42 6.45 -4.74
C LYS A 32 -13.92 5.16 -5.41
N PRO A 33 -14.79 4.15 -5.58
CA PRO A 33 -14.38 2.88 -6.18
C PRO A 33 -13.81 3.14 -7.60
N PRO A 34 -12.80 2.36 -8.02
CA PRO A 34 -12.19 2.50 -9.33
C PRO A 34 -13.26 2.34 -10.40
N ARG A 35 -13.13 3.11 -11.48
CA ARG A 35 -14.09 3.15 -12.60
C ARG A 35 -14.23 1.81 -13.34
N ALA A 36 -13.36 0.85 -13.05
CA ALA A 36 -13.38 -0.51 -13.56
C ALA A 36 -13.14 -1.48 -12.41
N GLY A 37 -14.13 -2.32 -12.13
CA GLY A 37 -14.16 -3.34 -11.07
C GLY A 37 -15.62 -3.72 -10.76
N PRO A 38 -15.91 -4.94 -10.25
CA PRO A 38 -17.27 -5.30 -9.86
C PRO A 38 -17.75 -4.35 -8.77
N GLY A 39 -18.81 -3.57 -9.03
CA GLY A 39 -19.31 -2.53 -8.11
C GLY A 39 -19.97 -3.04 -6.82
N PHE A 40 -19.82 -4.33 -6.51
CA PHE A 40 -20.51 -4.99 -5.39
C PHE A 40 -19.70 -5.02 -4.09
N LEU A 41 -18.39 -4.76 -4.14
CA LEU A 41 -17.54 -4.69 -2.95
C LEU A 41 -16.76 -3.38 -2.95
N PRO A 42 -17.01 -2.49 -1.96
CA PRO A 42 -16.11 -1.38 -1.70
C PRO A 42 -14.69 -1.92 -1.56
N LEU A 43 -13.71 -1.24 -2.18
CA LEU A 43 -12.30 -1.64 -2.05
C LEU A 43 -11.86 -1.67 -0.58
N ASN A 44 -12.45 -0.84 0.29
CA ASN A 44 -12.18 -0.85 1.73
C ASN A 44 -12.92 -1.95 2.53
N SER A 45 -13.70 -2.82 1.88
CA SER A 45 -14.44 -3.88 2.57
C SER A 45 -13.49 -4.94 3.17
N ILE A 46 -13.84 -5.44 4.35
CA ILE A 46 -13.10 -6.52 5.03
C ILE A 46 -13.08 -7.78 4.15
N ALA A 47 -14.17 -8.08 3.45
CA ALA A 47 -14.26 -9.23 2.54
C ALA A 47 -13.20 -9.16 1.41
N TYR A 48 -13.08 -8.01 0.74
CA TYR A 48 -12.06 -7.81 -0.29
C TYR A 48 -10.63 -7.92 0.29
N ARG A 49 -10.39 -7.36 1.47
CA ARG A 49 -9.09 -7.46 2.15
C ARG A 49 -8.73 -8.92 2.50
N LEU A 50 -9.71 -9.71 2.96
CA LEU A 50 -9.53 -11.13 3.24
C LEU A 50 -9.29 -11.95 1.96
N GLU A 51 -9.98 -11.62 0.86
CA GLU A 51 -9.72 -12.23 -0.45
C GLU A 51 -8.28 -11.97 -0.89
N MET A 52 -7.82 -10.73 -0.80
CA MET A 52 -6.44 -10.35 -1.13
C MET A 52 -5.42 -11.00 -0.20
N LEU A 53 -5.73 -11.15 1.09
CA LEU A 53 -4.90 -11.91 2.04
C LEU A 53 -4.78 -13.38 1.63
N LEU A 54 -5.92 -14.01 1.30
CA LEU A 54 -5.95 -15.40 0.87
C LEU A 54 -5.14 -15.61 -0.41
N ILE A 55 -5.29 -14.71 -1.41
CA ILE A 55 -4.48 -14.74 -2.63
C ILE A 55 -3.00 -14.60 -2.29
N THR A 56 -2.64 -13.69 -1.38
CA THR A 56 -1.24 -13.52 -0.93
C THR A 56 -0.67 -14.81 -0.34
N ILE A 57 -1.42 -15.47 0.54
CA ILE A 57 -0.99 -16.75 1.16
C ILE A 57 -0.80 -17.83 0.10
N ILE A 58 -1.73 -17.94 -0.86
CA ILE A 58 -1.63 -18.90 -1.97
C ILE A 58 -0.38 -18.63 -2.82
N LEU A 59 -0.13 -17.36 -3.17
CA LEU A 59 1.04 -16.98 -3.96
C LEU A 59 2.36 -17.29 -3.24
N LEU A 60 2.43 -17.02 -1.92
CA LEU A 60 3.59 -17.38 -1.12
C LEU A 60 3.79 -18.90 -1.07
N ALA A 61 2.72 -19.67 -0.85
CA ALA A 61 2.80 -21.14 -0.84
C ALA A 61 3.31 -21.69 -2.18
N ILE A 62 2.81 -21.17 -3.31
CA ILE A 62 3.27 -21.55 -4.66
C ILE A 62 4.73 -21.16 -4.85
N LEU A 63 5.12 -19.93 -4.46
CA LEU A 63 6.50 -19.44 -4.58
C LEU A 63 7.48 -20.33 -3.80
N PHE A 64 7.18 -20.61 -2.52
CA PHE A 64 8.02 -21.45 -1.68
C PHE A 64 8.06 -22.90 -2.19
N TYR A 65 6.92 -23.46 -2.59
CA TYR A 65 6.86 -24.80 -3.17
C TYR A 65 7.74 -24.89 -4.42
N TRP A 66 7.62 -23.94 -5.33
CA TRP A 66 8.40 -23.91 -6.57
C TRP A 66 9.91 -23.79 -6.30
N GLN A 67 10.32 -22.89 -5.40
CA GLN A 67 11.73 -22.74 -5.05
C GLN A 67 12.31 -24.01 -4.42
N LEU A 68 11.59 -24.61 -3.47
CA LEU A 68 12.07 -25.79 -2.75
C LEU A 68 12.12 -27.05 -3.62
N PHE A 69 11.08 -27.30 -4.41
CA PHE A 69 10.89 -28.60 -5.07
C PHE A 69 11.21 -28.59 -6.56
N VAL A 70 11.03 -27.47 -7.25
CA VAL A 70 11.25 -27.38 -8.70
C VAL A 70 12.63 -26.82 -9.01
N VAL A 71 12.97 -25.65 -8.47
CA VAL A 71 14.28 -25.02 -8.68
C VAL A 71 15.34 -25.65 -7.78
N LYS A 72 14.95 -26.17 -6.61
CA LYS A 72 15.84 -26.72 -5.58
C LYS A 72 16.87 -25.69 -5.08
N ASP A 73 16.49 -24.42 -5.15
CA ASP A 73 17.28 -23.30 -4.65
C ASP A 73 16.33 -22.33 -3.95
N LEU A 74 16.51 -22.20 -2.63
CA LEU A 74 15.78 -21.24 -1.82
C LEU A 74 16.54 -19.91 -1.84
N ASN A 75 16.49 -19.22 -2.99
CA ASN A 75 17.05 -17.88 -3.12
C ASN A 75 16.14 -16.85 -2.41
N LEU A 76 16.18 -16.90 -1.07
CA LEU A 76 15.37 -16.08 -0.19
C LEU A 76 15.63 -14.59 -0.42
N LEU A 77 16.88 -14.21 -0.66
CA LEU A 77 17.25 -12.82 -0.91
C LEU A 77 16.58 -12.30 -2.21
N GLY A 78 16.61 -13.11 -3.27
CA GLY A 78 15.92 -12.78 -4.51
C GLY A 78 14.41 -12.71 -4.32
N ALA A 79 13.83 -13.64 -3.56
CA ALA A 79 12.39 -13.63 -3.24
C ALA A 79 11.98 -12.35 -2.52
N VAL A 80 12.71 -12.01 -1.44
CA VAL A 80 12.48 -10.78 -0.67
C VAL A 80 12.67 -9.55 -1.54
N PHE A 81 13.74 -9.50 -2.35
CA PHE A 81 13.99 -8.41 -3.28
C PHE A 81 12.80 -8.16 -4.21
N TRP A 82 12.29 -9.19 -4.88
CA TRP A 82 11.16 -9.02 -5.81
C TRP A 82 9.85 -8.65 -5.12
N ILE A 83 9.66 -9.03 -3.85
CA ILE A 83 8.53 -8.58 -3.04
C ILE A 83 8.67 -7.08 -2.72
N ILE A 84 9.82 -6.61 -2.24
CA ILE A 84 9.99 -5.21 -1.83
C ILE A 84 10.28 -4.24 -2.98
N PHE A 85 10.62 -4.76 -4.17
CA PHE A 85 11.06 -3.94 -5.29
C PHE A 85 10.05 -2.87 -5.74
N PRO A 86 8.73 -3.12 -5.82
CA PRO A 86 7.76 -2.10 -6.23
C PRO A 86 7.81 -0.85 -5.34
N ASP A 87 8.04 -1.05 -4.04
CA ASP A 87 8.21 0.01 -3.06
C ASP A 87 9.55 0.71 -3.24
N LEU A 88 10.65 -0.04 -3.36
CA LEU A 88 11.98 0.57 -3.58
C LEU A 88 12.01 1.43 -4.84
N ALA A 89 11.49 0.90 -5.95
CA ALA A 89 11.51 1.55 -7.25
C ALA A 89 10.60 2.79 -7.32
N SER A 90 9.57 2.87 -6.46
CA SER A 90 8.69 4.03 -6.39
C SER A 90 9.12 5.03 -5.31
N PHE A 91 9.38 4.58 -4.08
CA PHE A 91 9.68 5.45 -2.95
C PHE A 91 11.09 6.03 -2.98
N LEU A 92 12.09 5.36 -3.56
CA LEU A 92 13.43 5.97 -3.65
C LEU A 92 13.42 7.24 -4.51
N PRO A 93 12.93 7.25 -5.76
CA PRO A 93 12.85 8.48 -6.56
C PRO A 93 11.95 9.53 -5.92
N ILE A 94 10.78 9.13 -5.38
CA ILE A 94 9.83 10.05 -4.72
C ILE A 94 10.50 10.69 -3.51
N GLY A 95 11.13 9.90 -2.64
CA GLY A 95 11.79 10.36 -1.43
C GLY A 95 12.98 11.28 -1.72
N LEU A 96 13.76 11.00 -2.77
CA LEU A 96 14.82 11.90 -3.23
C LEU A 96 14.26 13.24 -3.71
N ALA A 97 13.17 13.23 -4.48
CA ALA A 97 12.50 14.44 -4.96
C ALA A 97 11.78 15.22 -3.86
N MET A 98 11.44 14.57 -2.75
CA MET A 98 10.78 15.19 -1.59
C MET A 98 11.75 15.81 -0.58
N ARG A 99 13.06 15.79 -0.78
CA ARG A 99 14.02 16.39 0.16
C ARG A 99 13.69 17.89 0.37
N GLY A 100 13.11 18.21 1.53
CA GLY A 100 12.66 19.57 1.88
C GLY A 100 11.20 19.90 1.54
N ALA A 101 10.43 18.95 1.00
CA ALA A 101 9.02 19.11 0.67
C ALA A 101 8.13 18.19 1.52
N LYS A 102 6.94 18.67 1.89
CA LYS A 102 5.96 17.89 2.67
C LYS A 102 5.05 17.02 1.82
N GLU A 103 5.04 17.23 0.50
CA GLU A 103 4.12 16.57 -0.42
C GLU A 103 4.88 15.86 -1.54
N TRP A 104 4.26 14.82 -2.09
CA TRP A 104 4.81 14.10 -3.23
C TRP A 104 4.89 15.01 -4.46
N PRO A 105 5.90 14.82 -5.32
CA PRO A 105 5.90 15.46 -6.62
C PRO A 105 4.65 15.06 -7.41
N ARG A 106 4.18 15.93 -8.33
CA ARG A 106 2.98 15.67 -9.15
C ARG A 106 3.02 14.36 -9.95
N TRP A 107 4.21 13.84 -10.24
CA TRP A 107 4.43 12.56 -10.91
C TRP A 107 4.52 11.36 -9.94
N GLY A 108 4.69 11.59 -8.64
CA GLY A 108 4.87 10.56 -7.62
C GLY A 108 3.73 9.53 -7.59
N PRO A 109 2.45 9.94 -7.53
CA PRO A 109 1.34 8.98 -7.58
C PRO A 109 1.31 8.14 -8.86
N ARG A 110 1.72 8.71 -10.00
CA ARG A 110 1.81 7.99 -11.27
C ARG A 110 2.93 6.95 -11.24
N LEU A 111 4.09 7.29 -10.69
CA LEU A 111 5.21 6.35 -10.54
C LEU A 111 4.85 5.20 -9.58
N TYR A 112 4.26 5.52 -8.43
CA TYR A 112 3.76 4.52 -7.48
C TYR A 112 2.76 3.57 -8.16
N ASN A 113 1.75 4.11 -8.85
CA ASN A 113 0.75 3.29 -9.53
C ASN A 113 1.36 2.42 -10.64
N PHE A 114 2.38 2.90 -11.35
CA PHE A 114 3.07 2.14 -12.38
C PHE A 114 3.71 0.86 -11.81
N PHE A 115 4.39 0.94 -10.67
CA PHE A 115 4.96 -0.24 -9.99
C PHE A 115 3.91 -1.11 -9.29
N HIS A 116 2.77 -0.53 -8.90
CA HIS A 116 1.69 -1.22 -8.18
C HIS A 116 0.54 -1.70 -9.08
N THR A 117 0.76 -1.74 -10.40
CA THR A 117 -0.21 -2.25 -11.39
C THR A 117 0.39 -3.43 -12.13
N LEU A 118 -0.03 -4.65 -11.79
CA LEU A 118 0.52 -5.88 -12.35
C LEU A 118 0.40 -5.95 -13.89
N LEU A 119 -0.72 -5.51 -14.46
CA LEU A 119 -1.00 -5.55 -15.90
C LEU A 119 0.08 -4.85 -16.74
N VAL A 120 0.68 -3.79 -16.21
CA VAL A 120 1.75 -3.03 -16.89
C VAL A 120 3.03 -3.85 -17.01
N TRP A 121 3.27 -4.76 -16.06
CA TRP A 121 4.50 -5.55 -15.97
C TRP A 121 4.39 -6.94 -16.60
N ILE A 122 3.19 -7.42 -16.93
CA ILE A 122 3.00 -8.72 -17.60
C ILE A 122 3.88 -8.86 -18.86
N PRO A 123 3.96 -7.88 -19.79
CA PRO A 123 4.82 -8.01 -20.96
C PRO A 123 6.30 -8.10 -20.62
N VAL A 124 6.74 -7.35 -19.59
CA VAL A 124 8.13 -7.35 -19.12
C VAL A 124 8.49 -8.72 -18.54
N PHE A 125 7.62 -9.28 -17.71
CA PHE A 125 7.81 -10.61 -17.16
C PHE A 125 7.73 -11.69 -18.23
N ALA A 126 6.84 -11.57 -19.22
CA ALA A 126 6.76 -12.51 -20.33
C ALA A 126 8.05 -12.50 -21.17
N LEU A 127 8.58 -11.32 -21.48
CA LEU A 127 9.86 -11.21 -22.20
C LEU A 127 11.02 -11.76 -21.37
N TRP A 128 11.12 -11.38 -20.10
CA TRP A 128 12.12 -11.93 -19.16
C TRP A 128 12.09 -13.45 -19.17
N SER A 129 10.89 -14.02 -19.09
CA SER A 129 10.65 -15.45 -19.04
C SER A 129 11.15 -16.21 -20.25
N VAL A 130 10.95 -15.64 -21.44
CA VAL A 130 11.46 -16.20 -22.70
C VAL A 130 13.00 -16.17 -22.72
N LEU A 131 13.61 -15.10 -22.20
CA LEU A 131 15.06 -14.92 -22.22
C LEU A 131 15.79 -15.72 -21.14
N SER A 132 15.24 -15.81 -19.94
CA SER A 132 15.88 -16.45 -18.79
C SER A 132 15.61 -17.96 -18.72
N GLY A 133 14.59 -18.46 -19.41
CA GLY A 133 14.09 -19.83 -19.25
C GLY A 133 13.51 -20.13 -17.85
N ALA A 134 13.45 -19.13 -16.97
CA ALA A 134 13.05 -19.25 -15.58
C ALA A 134 12.22 -18.02 -15.17
N VAL A 135 10.93 -18.28 -14.95
CA VAL A 135 9.87 -17.31 -15.31
C VAL A 135 9.11 -16.80 -14.10
N GLN A 136 8.98 -17.59 -13.05
CA GLN A 136 7.81 -17.46 -12.19
C GLN A 136 8.05 -16.59 -10.96
N TRP A 137 9.25 -16.62 -10.36
CA TRP A 137 9.44 -15.98 -9.06
C TRP A 137 9.37 -14.44 -9.05
N PRO A 138 9.84 -13.68 -10.08
CA PRO A 138 9.70 -12.22 -10.06
C PRO A 138 8.22 -11.82 -10.13
N LEU A 139 7.47 -12.50 -11.01
CA LEU A 139 6.04 -12.28 -11.17
C LEU A 139 5.27 -12.66 -9.90
N LEU A 140 5.57 -13.80 -9.29
CA LEU A 140 4.93 -14.27 -8.06
C LEU A 140 5.24 -13.35 -6.86
N GLY A 141 6.50 -12.93 -6.71
CA GLY A 141 6.89 -11.97 -5.67
C GLY A 141 6.19 -10.62 -5.84
N TRP A 142 6.13 -10.12 -7.08
CA TRP A 142 5.47 -8.86 -7.40
C TRP A 142 3.95 -8.92 -7.21
N ALA A 143 3.31 -10.01 -7.67
CA ALA A 143 1.89 -10.24 -7.46
C ALA A 143 1.59 -10.37 -5.96
N GLY A 144 2.43 -11.09 -5.22
CA GLY A 144 2.34 -11.23 -3.77
C GLY A 144 2.44 -9.89 -3.03
N HIS A 145 3.34 -9.00 -3.45
CA HIS A 145 3.42 -7.63 -2.92
C HIS A 145 2.12 -6.87 -3.12
N ILE A 146 1.60 -6.83 -4.35
CA ILE A 146 0.37 -6.09 -4.67
C ILE A 146 -0.81 -6.61 -3.86
N THR A 147 -0.97 -7.93 -3.75
CA THR A 147 -2.09 -8.52 -3.00
C THR A 147 -1.91 -8.33 -1.49
N ALA A 148 -0.66 -8.36 -0.98
CA ALA A 148 -0.36 -8.07 0.41
C ALA A 148 -0.74 -6.62 0.76
N ASP A 149 -0.35 -5.65 -0.07
CA ASP A 149 -0.74 -4.25 0.06
C ASP A 149 -2.26 -4.09 0.12
N ARG A 150 -2.99 -4.75 -0.79
CA ARG A 150 -4.46 -4.66 -0.82
C ARG A 150 -5.09 -5.30 0.40
N SER A 151 -4.51 -6.38 0.92
CA SER A 151 -5.00 -7.03 2.13
C SER A 151 -4.92 -6.12 3.35
N VAL A 152 -3.89 -5.28 3.45
CA VAL A 152 -3.73 -4.33 4.56
C VAL A 152 -4.41 -2.99 4.31
N GLY A 153 -4.93 -2.75 3.12
CA GLY A 153 -5.72 -1.56 2.78
C GLY A 153 -4.93 -0.46 2.07
N TYR A 154 -3.74 -0.75 1.54
CA TYR A 154 -3.03 0.13 0.63
C TYR A 154 -3.58 -0.02 -0.78
N TYR A 155 -3.81 1.10 -1.47
CA TYR A 155 -4.40 1.13 -2.81
C TYR A 155 -3.63 2.08 -3.74
N LEU A 156 -3.93 1.98 -5.04
CA LEU A 156 -3.47 2.96 -6.03
C LEU A 156 -3.85 4.37 -5.57
N ARG A 157 -2.94 5.31 -5.75
CA ARG A 157 -3.14 6.70 -5.36
C ARG A 157 -3.83 7.46 -6.48
N ALA A 158 -4.77 8.33 -6.13
CA ALA A 158 -5.34 9.27 -7.09
C ALA A 158 -4.21 10.14 -7.66
N ALA A 159 -4.11 10.22 -8.98
CA ALA A 159 -3.25 11.21 -9.61
C ALA A 159 -3.82 12.60 -9.27
N SER A 160 -3.00 13.49 -8.71
CA SER A 160 -3.38 14.89 -8.47
C SER A 160 -3.98 15.44 -9.76
N LYS A 161 -5.27 15.84 -9.70
CA LYS A 161 -5.94 16.48 -10.83
C LYS A 161 -5.16 17.76 -11.15
N LYS A 162 -4.83 17.93 -12.43
CA LYS A 162 -4.37 19.21 -12.95
C LYS A 162 -5.43 20.25 -12.56
N ALA A 163 -5.12 21.16 -11.65
CA ALA A 163 -5.87 22.41 -11.56
C ALA A 163 -5.75 23.02 -12.97
N THR A 164 -6.88 23.08 -13.66
CA THR A 164 -6.99 23.80 -14.92
C THR A 164 -7.22 25.23 -14.48
N ASP A 165 -6.19 26.06 -14.65
CA ASP A 165 -6.31 27.51 -14.50
C ASP A 165 -7.27 28.08 -15.55
#